data_AF-A0A2T7DWB1-F1
#
_entry.id   AF-A0A2T7DWB1-F1
#
_cell.length_a   1.000
_cell.length_b   1.000
_cell.length_c   1.000
_cell.angle_alpha   90.00
_cell.angle_beta   90.00
_cell.angle_gamma   90.00
#
_symmetry.space_group_name_H-M   'P 1'
#
loop_
_entity.id
_entity.type
_entity.pdbx_description
1 polymer ?
#
loop_
_entity_poly.entity_id
_entity_poly.type
_entity_poly.pdbx_seq_one_letter_code
_entity_poly.pdbx_strand_id
1 'polypeptide(L)'
;MKRAVPSVEPQDVSSGGSSSSDSDQKPGKGKGGSVPKAAATAQDAKRGTLHEEPQDVSSDDSMSSDSDDEASKGNGWNTFGLPNSSKAASTAEGALIRRAKMYQHYMKHIPVPAYRDSVIPFSSWLGLGRSLKQLYEQPLHYLTNVLLKRWDQQRIGSDDEHRCLDAIIHPVRAETLIWATEEVHRLTTSGQHLASLWASDPMYHAYIDPVFPSIKLD
;
A
#
# COMPACT_ATOMS: atom_id res chain seq x y z
N MET A 1 59.41 -31.58 24.50
CA MET A 1 60.60 -31.05 23.80
C MET A 1 60.30 -30.95 22.31
N LYS A 2 60.60 -29.80 21.69
CA LYS A 2 60.71 -29.48 20.23
C LYS A 2 59.36 -29.30 19.48
N ARG A 3 58.94 -28.04 19.25
CA ARG A 3 59.11 -27.16 18.04
C ARG A 3 58.19 -27.59 16.87
N ALA A 4 57.16 -26.82 16.48
CA ALA A 4 57.13 -25.58 15.68
C ALA A 4 57.31 -25.81 14.15
N VAL A 5 56.18 -25.71 13.38
CA VAL A 5 55.81 -24.74 12.30
C VAL A 5 56.95 -24.17 11.39
N PRO A 6 56.76 -23.64 10.15
CA PRO A 6 55.94 -23.92 8.93
C PRO A 6 56.77 -23.83 7.60
N SER A 7 56.13 -23.88 6.41
CA SER A 7 56.49 -23.11 5.20
C SER A 7 55.22 -22.96 4.31
N VAL A 8 54.68 -21.79 3.90
CA VAL A 8 55.22 -20.58 3.21
C VAL A 8 55.62 -20.98 1.77
N GLU A 9 55.15 -20.43 0.64
CA GLU A 9 54.45 -19.18 0.27
C GLU A 9 53.72 -19.34 -1.11
N PRO A 10 52.95 -18.33 -1.58
CA PRO A 10 52.22 -18.23 -2.84
C PRO A 10 52.95 -17.38 -3.91
N GLN A 11 52.58 -17.56 -5.18
CA GLN A 11 52.96 -16.72 -6.34
C GLN A 11 51.90 -16.95 -7.45
N ASP A 12 51.45 -16.01 -8.27
CA ASP A 12 51.93 -14.67 -8.58
C ASP A 12 50.77 -13.77 -9.03
N VAL A 13 50.93 -12.49 -8.70
CA VAL A 13 50.28 -11.36 -9.35
C VAL A 13 50.89 -11.16 -10.75
N SER A 14 50.06 -10.91 -11.76
CA SER A 14 50.53 -10.32 -13.00
C SER A 14 49.59 -9.20 -13.44
N SER A 15 50.17 -8.01 -13.46
CA SER A 15 49.60 -6.75 -13.91
C SER A 15 49.90 -6.54 -15.39
N GLY A 16 48.97 -5.89 -16.09
CA GLY A 16 49.18 -5.26 -17.40
C GLY A 16 47.87 -5.29 -18.19
N GLY A 17 47.37 -4.22 -18.78
CA GLY A 17 47.88 -2.88 -19.03
C GLY A 17 46.88 -2.24 -20.02
N SER A 18 46.68 -0.94 -19.84
CA SER A 18 45.71 -0.04 -20.44
C SER A 18 45.34 -0.19 -21.92
N SER A 19 44.11 0.18 -22.29
CA SER A 19 43.88 0.90 -23.54
C SER A 19 42.70 1.87 -23.43
N SER A 20 43.07 3.16 -23.50
CA SER A 20 42.21 4.33 -23.69
C SER A 20 41.68 4.41 -25.13
N SER A 21 40.48 4.93 -25.32
CA SER A 21 40.10 5.55 -26.60
C SER A 21 39.25 6.79 -26.34
N ASP A 22 39.94 7.93 -26.50
CA ASP A 22 39.38 9.25 -26.71
C ASP A 22 38.71 9.33 -28.09
N SER A 23 37.65 10.11 -28.18
CA SER A 23 37.20 10.72 -29.43
C SER A 23 36.53 12.05 -29.13
N ASP A 24 37.31 13.12 -29.30
CA ASP A 24 36.87 14.50 -29.41
C ASP A 24 36.22 14.77 -30.78
N GLN A 25 35.07 15.46 -30.80
CA GLN A 25 34.79 16.50 -31.80
C GLN A 25 33.63 17.46 -31.40
N LYS A 26 34.06 18.66 -30.99
CA LYS A 26 33.57 20.05 -31.08
C LYS A 26 32.18 20.49 -31.64
N PRO A 27 31.78 21.76 -31.36
CA PRO A 27 30.39 22.20 -31.16
C PRO A 27 29.78 23.01 -32.33
N GLY A 28 28.44 22.97 -32.41
CA GLY A 28 27.62 23.83 -33.28
C GLY A 28 26.96 24.98 -32.51
N LYS A 29 26.93 26.15 -33.14
CA LYS A 29 26.61 27.49 -32.60
C LYS A 29 25.33 28.01 -33.26
N GLY A 30 24.40 28.58 -32.49
CA GLY A 30 23.25 29.38 -32.96
C GLY A 30 22.29 29.64 -31.79
N LYS A 31 22.28 30.76 -31.06
CA LYS A 31 21.93 32.18 -31.34
C LYS A 31 20.47 32.41 -31.81
N GLY A 32 19.74 33.20 -31.00
CA GLY A 32 18.45 33.83 -31.30
C GLY A 32 17.32 33.19 -30.49
N GLY A 33 16.61 33.84 -29.58
CA GLY A 33 16.28 35.26 -29.46
C GLY A 33 14.76 35.42 -29.55
N SER A 34 14.20 36.16 -28.60
CA SER A 34 12.87 36.79 -28.60
C SER A 34 11.67 36.00 -28.05
N VAL A 35 11.36 36.35 -26.81
CA VAL A 35 10.00 36.53 -26.27
C VAL A 35 9.22 37.50 -27.17
N PRO A 36 7.89 37.34 -27.28
CA PRO A 36 7.07 38.52 -27.05
C PRO A 36 5.89 38.30 -26.10
N LYS A 37 5.59 39.43 -25.47
CA LYS A 37 4.51 39.82 -24.57
C LYS A 37 3.18 39.96 -25.32
N ALA A 38 2.08 39.51 -24.70
CA ALA A 38 0.71 40.04 -24.87
C ALA A 38 -0.04 39.72 -23.56
N ALA A 39 -0.44 40.68 -22.73
CA ALA A 39 -1.51 41.67 -22.90
C ALA A 39 -2.93 41.07 -22.76
N ALA A 40 -3.69 41.69 -21.86
CA ALA A 40 -4.93 41.27 -21.24
C ALA A 40 -6.15 41.19 -22.18
N THR A 41 -7.16 40.43 -21.77
CA THR A 41 -8.57 40.87 -21.77
C THR A 41 -9.39 40.05 -20.78
N ALA A 42 -10.13 40.76 -19.94
CA ALA A 42 -11.18 40.28 -19.06
C ALA A 42 -12.42 39.82 -19.86
N GLN A 43 -13.18 38.88 -19.30
CA GLN A 43 -14.63 38.84 -19.49
C GLN A 43 -15.35 38.42 -18.20
N ASP A 44 -16.24 39.33 -17.80
CA ASP A 44 -17.34 39.20 -16.85
C ASP A 44 -18.32 38.07 -17.20
N ALA A 45 -18.81 37.38 -16.17
CA ALA A 45 -20.22 36.99 -15.99
C ALA A 45 -20.38 36.45 -14.55
N LYS A 46 -20.98 37.18 -13.60
CA LYS A 46 -22.43 37.43 -13.36
C LYS A 46 -23.04 36.46 -12.34
N ARG A 47 -23.47 37.05 -11.20
CA ARG A 47 -24.47 36.59 -10.20
C ARG A 47 -24.16 35.28 -9.46
N GLY A 48 -24.49 35.11 -8.18
CA GLY A 48 -25.42 35.85 -7.33
C GLY A 48 -25.26 35.47 -5.86
N THR A 49 -26.15 36.03 -5.06
CA THR A 49 -26.00 36.38 -3.66
C THR A 49 -26.89 35.50 -2.77
N LEU A 50 -26.33 35.09 -1.62
CA LEU A 50 -26.91 34.87 -0.27
C LEU A 50 -27.95 33.77 0.06
N HIS A 51 -27.78 33.32 1.32
CA HIS A 51 -28.62 32.55 2.26
C HIS A 51 -28.74 31.03 1.99
N GLU A 52 -28.72 30.13 2.99
CA GLU A 52 -29.19 30.25 4.37
C GLU A 52 -28.51 29.23 5.33
N GLU A 53 -28.62 29.56 6.62
CA GLU A 53 -28.29 28.85 7.87
C GLU A 53 -28.94 27.45 7.99
N PRO A 54 -28.44 26.59 8.89
CA PRO A 54 -29.34 25.73 9.64
C PRO A 54 -29.23 25.95 11.15
N GLN A 55 -30.43 26.13 11.71
CA GLN A 55 -30.81 26.46 13.07
C GLN A 55 -30.51 25.35 14.08
N ASP A 56 -30.21 25.80 15.30
CA ASP A 56 -30.31 25.06 16.55
C ASP A 56 -31.73 24.50 16.77
N VAL A 57 -31.83 23.20 17.08
CA VAL A 57 -33.03 22.61 17.68
C VAL A 57 -32.66 21.83 18.93
N SER A 58 -32.93 22.46 20.06
CA SER A 58 -33.04 21.89 21.39
C SER A 58 -34.24 20.94 21.46
N SER A 59 -34.09 19.79 22.12
CA SER A 59 -35.22 18.98 22.58
C SER A 59 -34.93 18.47 23.99
N ASP A 60 -35.64 19.05 24.95
CA ASP A 60 -35.78 18.64 26.35
C ASP A 60 -37.09 17.86 26.44
N ASP A 61 -37.01 16.58 26.80
CA ASP A 61 -38.18 15.77 27.17
C ASP A 61 -37.86 15.03 28.47
N SER A 62 -38.17 15.72 29.56
CA SER A 62 -38.24 15.19 30.91
C SER A 62 -39.43 14.23 31.06
N MET A 63 -39.18 12.98 31.44
CA MET A 63 -40.21 12.05 31.89
C MET A 63 -39.81 11.41 33.23
N SER A 64 -40.40 11.91 34.31
CA SER A 64 -40.38 11.32 35.64
C SER A 64 -41.25 10.07 35.68
N SER A 65 -40.71 8.95 36.17
CA SER A 65 -41.52 7.77 36.49
C SER A 65 -41.20 7.32 37.92
N ASP A 66 -42.09 7.68 38.84
CA ASP A 66 -42.18 7.11 40.19
C ASP A 66 -42.71 5.69 40.09
N SER A 67 -42.05 4.76 40.77
CA SER A 67 -42.60 3.44 41.08
C SER A 67 -41.91 2.91 42.33
N ASP A 68 -42.48 3.26 43.48
CA ASP A 68 -42.33 2.50 44.72
C ASP A 68 -43.22 1.26 44.63
N ASP A 69 -42.66 0.06 44.85
CA ASP A 69 -43.21 -0.87 45.85
C ASP A 69 -42.25 -2.03 46.19
N GLU A 70 -42.53 -2.60 47.35
CA GLU A 70 -41.66 -3.29 48.29
C GLU A 70 -41.10 -4.68 47.91
N ALA A 71 -39.88 -4.89 48.42
CA ALA A 71 -39.33 -6.10 49.04
C ALA A 71 -39.92 -7.49 48.69
N SER A 72 -39.15 -8.27 47.92
CA SER A 72 -39.09 -9.73 48.10
C SER A 72 -37.65 -10.20 48.30
N LYS A 73 -37.41 -10.74 49.50
CA LYS A 73 -36.20 -11.46 49.88
C LYS A 73 -36.01 -12.67 48.98
N GLY A 74 -34.93 -12.69 48.20
CA GLY A 74 -34.51 -13.82 47.38
C GLY A 74 -33.00 -13.82 47.20
N ASN A 75 -32.34 -14.70 47.93
CA ASN A 75 -30.89 -14.84 48.04
C ASN A 75 -30.25 -15.23 46.69
N GLY A 76 -29.40 -14.39 46.11
CA GLY A 76 -28.64 -14.73 44.91
C GLY A 76 -27.71 -13.60 44.48
N TRP A 77 -26.42 -13.76 44.76
CA TRP A 77 -25.33 -12.85 44.38
C TRP A 77 -25.33 -12.58 42.87
N ASN A 78 -25.96 -11.50 42.44
CA ASN A 78 -25.97 -10.99 41.09
C ASN A 78 -24.65 -10.24 40.82
N THR A 79 -23.66 -11.03 40.40
CA THR A 79 -22.50 -10.59 39.63
C THR A 79 -22.94 -9.62 38.54
N PHE A 80 -22.31 -8.44 38.51
CA PHE A 80 -22.35 -7.46 37.43
C PHE A 80 -22.35 -8.16 36.07
N GLY A 81 -23.52 -8.22 35.44
CA GLY A 81 -23.72 -8.87 34.15
C GLY A 81 -23.04 -8.06 33.06
N LEU A 82 -21.76 -8.37 32.80
CA LEU A 82 -21.15 -8.04 31.51
C LEU A 82 -21.98 -8.73 30.43
N PRO A 83 -22.41 -8.02 29.36
CA PRO A 83 -23.02 -8.67 28.22
C PRO A 83 -22.04 -9.73 27.67
N ASN A 84 -22.61 -10.86 27.27
CA ASN A 84 -21.94 -12.09 26.82
C ASN A 84 -20.99 -11.81 25.64
N SER A 85 -19.80 -11.29 25.91
CA SER A 85 -18.78 -10.86 24.93
C SER A 85 -18.34 -12.01 24.02
N SER A 86 -18.35 -13.24 24.53
CA SER A 86 -17.96 -14.46 23.81
C SER A 86 -18.86 -14.78 22.60
N LYS A 87 -20.17 -14.49 22.67
CA LYS A 87 -21.10 -14.73 21.56
C LYS A 87 -20.93 -13.69 20.45
N ALA A 88 -20.69 -12.42 20.82
CA ALA A 88 -20.42 -11.36 19.86
C ALA A 88 -19.06 -11.57 19.17
N ALA A 89 -18.02 -11.93 19.92
CA ALA A 89 -16.68 -12.20 19.40
C ALA A 89 -16.66 -13.35 18.39
N SER A 90 -17.33 -14.47 18.70
CA SER A 90 -17.41 -15.62 17.76
C SER A 90 -18.18 -15.29 16.48
N THR A 91 -19.22 -14.45 16.55
CA THR A 91 -19.93 -13.99 15.35
C THR A 91 -19.09 -13.05 14.48
N ALA A 92 -18.31 -12.16 15.11
CA ALA A 92 -17.42 -11.22 14.42
C ALA A 92 -16.25 -11.95 13.75
N GLU A 93 -15.62 -12.89 14.44
CA GLU A 93 -14.57 -13.75 13.90
C GLU A 93 -15.07 -14.57 12.69
N GLY A 94 -16.24 -15.19 12.82
CA GLY A 94 -16.86 -15.91 11.71
C GLY A 94 -17.17 -15.02 10.50
N ALA A 95 -17.56 -13.77 10.73
CA ALA A 95 -17.78 -12.81 9.64
C ALA A 95 -16.48 -12.41 8.93
N LEU A 96 -15.40 -12.20 9.69
CA LEU A 96 -14.09 -11.87 9.14
C LEU A 96 -13.51 -13.00 8.28
N ILE A 97 -13.63 -14.25 8.75
CA ILE A 97 -13.21 -15.44 7.99
C ILE A 97 -13.97 -15.55 6.66
N ARG A 98 -15.29 -15.33 6.67
CA ARG A 98 -16.09 -15.34 5.43
C ARG A 98 -15.62 -14.26 4.45
N ARG A 99 -15.42 -13.03 4.94
CA ARG A 99 -14.93 -11.92 4.10
C ARG A 99 -13.55 -12.22 3.50
N ALA A 100 -12.62 -12.75 4.30
CA ALA A 100 -11.27 -13.08 3.85
C ALA A 100 -11.29 -14.20 2.79
N LYS A 101 -12.16 -15.21 2.95
CA LYS A 101 -12.36 -16.25 1.93
C LYS A 101 -12.91 -15.68 0.63
N MET A 102 -13.92 -14.80 0.69
CA MET A 102 -14.48 -14.15 -0.50
C MET A 102 -13.43 -13.30 -1.21
N TYR A 103 -12.67 -12.51 -0.46
CA TYR A 103 -11.58 -11.69 -0.99
C TYR A 103 -10.52 -12.56 -1.69
N GLN A 104 -10.02 -13.61 -1.04
CA GLN A 104 -9.03 -14.50 -1.65
C GLN A 104 -9.58 -15.17 -2.91
N HIS A 105 -10.84 -15.61 -2.87
CA HIS A 105 -11.49 -16.23 -4.03
C HIS A 105 -11.55 -15.27 -5.21
N TYR A 106 -11.97 -14.02 -4.96
CA TYR A 106 -11.97 -12.96 -5.97
C TYR A 106 -10.57 -12.70 -6.54
N MET A 107 -9.56 -12.49 -5.68
CA MET A 107 -8.20 -12.18 -6.12
C MET A 107 -7.54 -13.29 -6.94
N LYS A 108 -7.90 -14.56 -6.65
CA LYS A 108 -7.36 -15.73 -7.38
C LYS A 108 -7.82 -15.78 -8.85
N HIS A 109 -8.98 -15.23 -9.17
CA HIS A 109 -9.52 -15.22 -10.52
C HIS A 109 -8.95 -14.12 -11.41
N ILE A 110 -8.22 -13.16 -10.84
CA ILE A 110 -7.63 -12.07 -11.61
C ILE A 110 -6.32 -12.55 -12.23
N PRO A 111 -6.22 -12.67 -13.57
CA PRO A 111 -4.99 -13.12 -14.21
C PRO A 111 -3.90 -12.05 -14.09
N VAL A 112 -2.66 -12.49 -13.92
CA VAL A 112 -1.51 -11.58 -13.98
C VAL A 112 -1.30 -11.14 -15.44
N PRO A 113 -1.07 -9.83 -15.72
CA PRO A 113 -0.83 -9.35 -17.09
C PRO A 113 0.34 -10.08 -17.76
N ALA A 114 0.10 -10.58 -18.98
CA ALA A 114 1.07 -11.33 -19.78
C ALA A 114 2.04 -10.42 -20.56
N TYR A 115 1.55 -9.28 -21.06
CA TYR A 115 2.34 -8.30 -21.80
C TYR A 115 2.70 -7.13 -20.88
N ARG A 116 3.99 -6.78 -20.82
CA ARG A 116 4.55 -5.79 -19.88
C ARG A 116 5.64 -4.97 -20.55
N ASP A 117 5.24 -4.13 -21.49
CA ASP A 117 6.18 -3.40 -22.37
C ASP A 117 6.42 -1.96 -21.90
N SER A 118 5.83 -1.57 -20.77
CA SER A 118 5.92 -0.23 -20.21
C SER A 118 7.12 -0.09 -19.28
N VAL A 119 7.91 0.96 -19.45
CA VAL A 119 8.91 1.37 -18.45
C VAL A 119 8.30 2.46 -17.59
N ILE A 120 8.03 2.14 -16.32
CA ILE A 120 7.35 3.04 -15.38
C ILE A 120 8.37 3.68 -14.43
N PRO A 121 8.68 4.99 -14.56
CA PRO A 121 9.50 5.70 -13.58
C PRO A 121 8.81 5.70 -12.21
N PHE A 122 9.60 5.60 -11.13
CA PHE A 122 9.06 5.50 -9.77
C PHE A 122 10.06 5.91 -8.69
N SER A 123 9.56 6.57 -7.65
CA SER A 123 10.35 7.01 -6.50
C SER A 123 10.12 6.18 -5.23
N SER A 124 9.10 5.32 -5.21
CA SER A 124 8.70 4.46 -4.08
C SER A 124 7.98 3.20 -4.56
N TRP A 125 7.99 2.14 -3.76
CA TRP A 125 7.30 0.88 -4.03
C TRP A 125 5.78 1.07 -4.05
N LEU A 126 5.22 1.82 -3.10
CA LEU A 126 3.81 2.21 -3.10
C LEU A 126 3.46 3.09 -4.31
N GLY A 127 4.38 3.95 -4.75
CA GLY A 127 4.25 4.71 -5.99
C GLY A 127 4.12 3.80 -7.20
N LEU A 128 5.05 2.87 -7.38
CA LEU A 128 5.02 1.90 -8.47
C LEU A 128 3.75 1.04 -8.44
N GLY A 129 3.35 0.55 -7.25
CA GLY A 129 2.11 -0.20 -7.09
C GLY A 129 0.86 0.57 -7.53
N ARG A 130 0.79 1.88 -7.27
CA ARG A 130 -0.31 2.73 -7.77
C ARG A 130 -0.28 2.86 -9.29
N SER A 131 0.89 3.08 -9.88
CA SER A 131 1.04 3.16 -11.34
C SER A 131 0.64 1.85 -12.02
N LEU A 132 1.00 0.69 -11.45
CA LEU A 132 0.60 -0.61 -11.98
C LEU A 132 -0.91 -0.81 -11.95
N LYS A 133 -1.58 -0.44 -10.85
CA LYS A 133 -3.04 -0.53 -10.74
C LYS A 133 -3.75 0.31 -11.80
N GLN A 134 -3.23 1.50 -12.06
CA GLN A 134 -3.78 2.41 -13.07
C GLN A 134 -3.52 1.92 -14.49
N LEU A 135 -2.30 1.45 -14.77
CA LEU A 135 -1.89 1.03 -16.11
C LEU A 135 -2.59 -0.27 -16.54
N TYR A 136 -2.68 -1.24 -15.64
CA TYR A 136 -3.23 -2.57 -15.94
C TYR A 136 -4.70 -2.72 -15.53
N GLU A 137 -5.29 -1.68 -14.91
CA GLU A 137 -6.67 -1.68 -14.42
C GLU A 137 -7.00 -2.89 -13.53
N GLN A 138 -6.04 -3.29 -12.69
CA GLN A 138 -6.17 -4.42 -11.78
C GLN A 138 -5.83 -4.04 -10.34
N PRO A 139 -6.50 -4.64 -9.34
CA PRO A 139 -6.11 -4.48 -7.95
C PRO A 139 -4.83 -5.27 -7.66
N LEU A 140 -4.08 -4.82 -6.64
CA LEU A 140 -3.03 -5.62 -6.02
C LEU A 140 -3.55 -6.27 -4.74
N HIS A 141 -2.96 -7.42 -4.41
CA HIS A 141 -3.33 -8.18 -3.24
C HIS A 141 -2.99 -7.42 -1.95
N TYR A 142 -3.76 -7.65 -0.88
CA TYR A 142 -3.57 -7.07 0.44
C TYR A 142 -2.13 -7.24 0.91
N LEU A 143 -1.62 -8.47 0.82
CA LEU A 143 -0.23 -8.80 1.20
C LEU A 143 0.80 -8.07 0.35
N THR A 144 0.53 -7.87 -0.94
CA THR A 144 1.41 -7.10 -1.84
C THR A 144 1.42 -5.64 -1.40
N ASN A 145 0.26 -5.02 -1.17
CA ASN A 145 0.18 -3.64 -0.70
C ASN A 145 0.91 -3.43 0.64
N VAL A 146 0.75 -4.37 1.59
CA VAL A 146 1.47 -4.35 2.87
C VAL A 146 2.98 -4.50 2.67
N LEU A 147 3.41 -5.39 1.78
CA LEU A 147 4.83 -5.61 1.47
C LEU A 147 5.48 -4.38 0.83
N LEU A 148 4.82 -3.75 -0.15
CA LEU A 148 5.32 -2.52 -0.79
C LEU A 148 5.50 -1.41 0.24
N LYS A 149 4.54 -1.23 1.15
CA LYS A 149 4.67 -0.29 2.26
C LYS A 149 5.87 -0.62 3.15
N ARG A 150 6.06 -1.90 3.48
CA ARG A 150 7.20 -2.32 4.31
C ARG A 150 8.53 -2.03 3.63
N TRP A 151 8.65 -2.29 2.32
CA TRP A 151 9.87 -1.97 1.57
C TRP A 151 10.15 -0.48 1.54
N ASP A 152 9.13 0.37 1.41
CA ASP A 152 9.31 1.83 1.51
C ASP A 152 9.78 2.25 2.91
N GLN A 153 9.20 1.67 3.97
CA GLN A 153 9.61 1.96 5.35
C GLN A 153 11.05 1.52 5.66
N GLN A 154 11.50 0.40 5.08
CA GLN A 154 12.85 -0.11 5.26
C GLN A 154 13.94 0.78 4.66
N ARG A 155 13.58 1.72 3.78
CA ARG A 155 14.54 2.68 3.20
C ARG A 155 14.88 3.83 4.14
N ILE A 156 14.03 4.11 5.13
CA ILE A 156 14.21 5.23 6.05
C ILE A 156 15.44 4.96 6.93
N GLY A 157 16.36 5.91 6.96
CA GLY A 157 17.63 5.82 7.67
C GLY A 157 18.76 5.11 6.90
N SER A 158 18.56 4.81 5.62
CA SER A 158 19.62 4.25 4.76
C SER A 158 20.42 5.34 4.06
N ASP A 159 21.66 5.04 3.67
CA ASP A 159 22.53 5.99 2.96
C ASP A 159 21.94 6.46 1.62
N ASP A 160 21.14 5.61 0.97
CA ASP A 160 20.47 5.88 -0.31
C ASP A 160 18.99 6.34 -0.14
N GLU A 161 18.57 6.76 1.05
CA GLU A 161 17.18 7.21 1.32
C GLU A 161 16.74 8.33 0.36
N HIS A 162 17.65 9.27 0.07
CA HIS A 162 17.38 10.46 -0.74
C HIS A 162 17.32 10.19 -2.25
N ARG A 163 17.80 9.02 -2.70
CA ARG A 163 17.83 8.70 -4.13
C ARG A 163 16.46 8.23 -4.60
N CYS A 164 16.14 8.52 -5.86
CA CYS A 164 14.96 7.94 -6.49
C CYS A 164 15.15 6.42 -6.61
N LEU A 165 14.08 5.67 -6.37
CA LEU A 165 14.15 4.22 -6.29
C LEU A 165 14.46 3.58 -7.65
N ASP A 166 13.97 4.18 -8.74
CA ASP A 166 14.32 3.80 -10.12
C ASP A 166 15.79 4.00 -10.49
N ALA A 167 16.52 4.85 -9.78
CA ALA A 167 17.97 5.02 -9.92
C ALA A 167 18.78 3.94 -9.18
N ILE A 168 18.14 3.17 -8.29
CA ILE A 168 18.74 2.05 -7.54
C ILE A 168 18.33 0.72 -8.19
N ILE A 169 17.05 0.59 -8.53
CA ILE A 169 16.44 -0.62 -9.09
C ILE A 169 15.81 -0.29 -10.43
N HIS A 170 16.29 -0.94 -11.48
CA HIS A 170 15.74 -0.76 -12.83
C HIS A 170 14.21 -1.02 -12.86
N PRO A 171 13.39 -0.13 -13.45
CA PRO A 171 11.92 -0.24 -13.44
C PRO A 171 11.36 -1.60 -13.88
N VAL A 172 11.88 -2.17 -14.98
CA VAL A 172 11.44 -3.49 -15.48
C VAL A 172 11.68 -4.60 -14.45
N ARG A 173 12.78 -4.53 -13.70
CA ARG A 173 13.06 -5.52 -12.63
C ARG A 173 12.11 -5.34 -11.45
N ALA A 174 11.85 -4.09 -11.06
CA ALA A 174 10.90 -3.78 -10.00
C ALA A 174 9.48 -4.24 -10.34
N GLU A 175 9.01 -3.98 -11.56
CA GLU A 175 7.72 -4.47 -12.04
C GLU A 175 7.65 -5.99 -12.05
N THR A 176 8.68 -6.66 -12.56
CA THR A 176 8.74 -8.13 -12.59
C THR A 176 8.66 -8.73 -11.18
N LEU A 177 9.38 -8.13 -10.23
CA LEU A 177 9.36 -8.54 -8.82
C LEU A 177 7.95 -8.42 -8.21
N ILE A 178 7.27 -7.29 -8.45
CA ILE A 178 5.92 -7.07 -7.94
C ILE A 178 4.97 -8.11 -8.50
N TRP A 179 4.97 -8.35 -9.82
CA TRP A 179 4.05 -9.30 -10.42
C TRP A 179 4.32 -10.75 -10.03
N ALA A 180 5.59 -11.15 -9.88
CA ALA A 180 5.92 -12.48 -9.37
C ALA A 180 5.42 -12.67 -7.93
N THR A 181 5.56 -11.63 -7.10
CA THR A 181 5.07 -11.64 -5.72
C THR A 181 3.54 -11.65 -5.66
N GLU A 182 2.90 -10.86 -6.51
CA GLU A 182 1.44 -10.79 -6.65
C GLU A 182 0.85 -12.13 -7.07
N GLU A 183 1.50 -12.84 -8.00
CA GLU A 183 1.09 -14.18 -8.42
C GLU A 183 1.09 -15.17 -7.25
N VAL A 184 2.16 -15.18 -6.45
CA VAL A 184 2.24 -16.01 -5.24
C VAL A 184 1.09 -15.68 -4.29
N HIS A 185 0.86 -14.40 -3.99
CA HIS A 185 -0.21 -13.99 -3.08
C HIS A 185 -1.62 -14.35 -3.60
N ARG A 186 -1.89 -14.20 -4.90
CA ARG A 186 -3.18 -14.57 -5.50
C ARG A 186 -3.41 -16.09 -5.46
N LEU A 187 -2.38 -16.90 -5.68
CA LEU A 187 -2.53 -18.34 -5.86
C LEU A 187 -2.39 -19.16 -4.57
N THR A 188 -1.56 -18.73 -3.62
CA THR A 188 -1.16 -19.58 -2.48
C THR A 188 -1.71 -19.11 -1.13
N THR A 189 -2.18 -17.87 -1.00
CA THR A 189 -2.71 -17.37 0.27
C THR A 189 -4.05 -18.01 0.60
N SER A 190 -4.24 -18.41 1.87
CA SER A 190 -5.52 -18.94 2.35
C SER A 190 -6.36 -17.85 3.01
N GLY A 191 -7.68 -17.93 2.87
CA GLY A 191 -8.60 -17.02 3.54
C GLY A 191 -8.52 -17.07 5.07
N GLN A 192 -8.13 -18.21 5.65
CA GLN A 192 -7.91 -18.32 7.10
C GLN A 192 -6.69 -17.52 7.55
N HIS A 193 -5.59 -17.59 6.80
CA HIS A 193 -4.40 -16.81 7.08
C HIS A 193 -4.68 -15.30 7.00
N LEU A 194 -5.41 -14.86 5.97
CA LEU A 194 -5.84 -13.46 5.85
C LEU A 194 -6.74 -13.01 7.01
N ALA A 195 -7.69 -13.84 7.43
CA ALA A 195 -8.56 -13.50 8.55
C ALA A 195 -7.77 -13.29 9.85
N SER A 196 -6.76 -14.12 10.11
CA SER A 196 -5.86 -13.97 11.27
C SER A 196 -5.05 -12.66 11.21
N LEU A 197 -4.56 -12.29 10.02
CA LEU A 197 -3.86 -11.01 9.82
C LEU A 197 -4.81 -9.82 10.04
N TRP A 198 -6.01 -9.85 9.46
CA TRP A 198 -7.00 -8.78 9.58
C TRP A 198 -7.55 -8.64 10.99
N ALA A 199 -7.64 -9.73 11.75
CA ALA A 199 -8.03 -9.68 13.16
C ALA A 199 -6.99 -8.93 14.01
N SER A 200 -5.73 -8.95 13.59
CA SER A 200 -4.60 -8.31 14.28
C SER A 200 -4.38 -6.84 13.86
N ASP A 201 -4.96 -6.41 12.73
CA ASP A 201 -4.80 -5.06 12.18
C ASP A 201 -6.16 -4.40 11.94
N PRO A 202 -6.63 -3.52 12.85
CA PRO A 202 -7.90 -2.79 12.69
C PRO A 202 -7.97 -1.95 11.40
N MET A 203 -6.83 -1.57 10.83
CA MET A 203 -6.74 -0.72 9.64
C MET A 203 -6.47 -1.52 8.34
N TYR A 204 -6.66 -2.84 8.36
CA TYR A 204 -6.39 -3.72 7.21
C TYR A 204 -7.08 -3.27 5.92
N HIS A 205 -8.26 -2.66 6.05
CA HIS A 205 -9.05 -2.10 4.95
C HIS A 205 -8.30 -1.07 4.10
N ALA A 206 -7.35 -0.34 4.68
CA ALA A 206 -6.56 0.65 3.95
C ALA A 206 -5.65 0.04 2.87
N TYR A 207 -5.42 -1.28 2.91
CA TYR A 207 -4.59 -2.02 1.94
C TYR A 207 -5.40 -2.92 1.01
N ILE A 208 -6.73 -2.88 1.11
CA ILE A 208 -7.62 -3.58 0.17
C ILE A 208 -8.01 -2.60 -0.92
N ASP A 209 -7.62 -2.89 -2.14
CA ASP A 209 -8.00 -2.10 -3.30
C ASP A 209 -9.50 -2.26 -3.62
N PRO A 210 -10.15 -1.22 -4.17
CA PRO A 210 -11.53 -1.33 -4.65
C PRO A 210 -11.63 -2.36 -5.78
N VAL A 211 -12.83 -2.92 -5.94
CA VAL A 211 -13.14 -3.85 -7.04
C VAL A 211 -13.08 -3.11 -8.37
N PHE A 212 -12.40 -3.68 -9.36
CA PHE A 212 -12.27 -3.10 -10.69
C PHE A 212 -13.42 -3.62 -11.57
N PRO A 213 -14.23 -2.73 -12.19
CA PRO A 213 -15.46 -3.12 -12.89
C PRO A 213 -15.21 -3.93 -14.17
N SER A 214 -13.99 -3.97 -14.69
CA SER A 214 -13.64 -4.61 -15.96
C SER A 214 -13.38 -6.13 -15.86
N ILE A 215 -13.29 -6.68 -14.64
CA ILE A 215 -12.89 -8.08 -14.44
C ILE A 215 -14.13 -8.97 -14.55
N LYS A 216 -14.31 -9.59 -15.72
CA LYS A 216 -15.32 -10.63 -15.92
C LYS A 216 -14.84 -11.91 -15.24
N LEU A 217 -15.62 -12.38 -14.26
CA LEU A 217 -15.47 -13.70 -13.66
C LEU A 217 -16.29 -14.66 -14.53
N ASP A 218 -15.60 -15.47 -15.33
CA ASP A 218 -16.23 -16.54 -16.12
C ASP A 218 -16.41 -17.82 -15.28
#